data_AF-A0A835UE73-F1
#
_entry.id   AF-A0A835UE73-F1
#
_cell.length_a   1.000
_cell.length_b   1.000
_cell.length_c   1.000
_cell.angle_alpha   90.00
_cell.angle_beta   90.00
_cell.angle_gamma   90.00
#
_symmetry.space_group_name_H-M   'P 1'
#
loop_
_entity.id
_entity.type
_entity.pdbx_description
1 polymer ?
#
loop_
_entity_poly.entity_id
_entity_poly.type
_entity_poly.pdbx_seq_one_letter_code
_entity_poly.pdbx_strand_id
1 'polypeptide(L)'
;MQENMYIAPLPPQLSDSNEKVVQASGQMKRVYQVWQGNNIFFLGGTFIFGPDAKSMILTILLIVIPVVLFAAFVSQRLVNEFQHHLGNLIVGIAVVFTIYVIFLLLLTSSRDPGIIPRNKRPPELEDDDVSNLSWAGSHGGLSSVPPFKDVIVNGYIIRVKYCHTCMLYRPPRCSHCSICNNCVDRFDHHCPWVGQCIGKRNYRCFYMFVSSATILCLYVLVFCCVNLKRIIDIYECNLLEALLKSPVSGILILYTFVVVWFVGGLTGFHTYLICSNQTTYENFRYRYDGKINPYSHGCGRNVKEILFSRIPKSKNDFRAKVEEDVYLFPSLSFGRAISQDTAKTSFDLEMGGKCHELASEELEDAQSQINSVVVLERCATQPLHTSLGSFKET
;
A
#
# COMPACT_ATOMS: atom_id res chain seq x y z
N MET A 1 -63.04 63.01 -1.33
CA MET A 1 -62.78 61.56 -1.29
C MET A 1 -61.31 61.41 -0.88
N GLN A 2 -61.06 60.92 0.34
CA GLN A 2 -59.73 60.75 0.92
C GLN A 2 -58.99 59.63 0.19
N GLU A 3 -57.73 59.85 -0.18
CA GLU A 3 -56.79 58.78 -0.49
C GLU A 3 -55.53 58.94 0.36
N ASN A 4 -55.40 58.03 1.33
CA ASN A 4 -54.26 57.93 2.24
C ASN A 4 -53.12 57.20 1.53
N MET A 5 -51.98 57.88 1.35
CA MET A 5 -50.73 57.26 0.89
C MET A 5 -50.03 56.59 2.09
N TYR A 6 -50.11 55.26 2.17
CA TYR A 6 -49.36 54.46 3.14
C TYR A 6 -47.88 54.43 2.75
N ILE A 7 -47.03 55.07 3.59
CA ILE A 7 -45.57 54.89 3.54
C ILE A 7 -45.23 53.73 4.47
N ALA A 8 -44.63 52.67 3.92
CA ALA A 8 -44.15 51.54 4.72
C ALA A 8 -42.92 51.95 5.56
N PRO A 9 -42.76 51.48 6.82
CA PRO A 9 -41.58 51.78 7.62
C PRO A 9 -40.35 51.04 7.08
N LEU A 10 -39.18 51.70 7.08
CA LEU A 10 -37.88 51.06 6.87
C LEU A 10 -37.68 49.91 7.88
N PRO A 11 -37.03 48.80 7.49
CA PRO A 11 -36.69 47.74 8.45
C PRO A 11 -35.72 48.26 9.52
N PRO A 12 -35.81 47.76 10.77
CA PRO A 12 -34.94 48.20 11.84
C PRO A 12 -33.48 47.84 11.53
N GLN A 13 -32.59 48.82 11.71
CA GLN A 13 -31.14 48.64 11.70
C GLN A 13 -30.76 47.53 12.68
N LEU A 14 -30.11 46.47 12.17
CA LEU A 14 -29.57 45.39 13.00
C LEU A 14 -28.56 45.99 13.99
N SER A 15 -28.67 45.63 15.27
CA SER A 15 -27.70 46.05 16.28
C SER A 15 -26.34 45.40 16.04
N ASP A 16 -25.25 46.15 16.31
CA ASP A 16 -23.83 45.73 16.29
C ASP A 16 -23.57 44.42 17.07
N SER A 17 -24.44 44.09 18.04
CA SER A 17 -24.39 42.84 18.79
C SER A 17 -24.77 41.62 17.95
N ASN A 18 -25.64 41.77 16.94
CA ASN A 18 -26.02 40.70 16.02
C ASN A 18 -25.02 40.54 14.87
N GLU A 19 -24.30 41.59 14.46
CA GLU A 19 -23.15 41.44 13.54
C GLU A 19 -22.03 40.60 14.18
N LYS A 20 -21.80 40.77 15.48
CA LYS A 20 -20.85 39.92 16.24
C LYS A 20 -21.33 38.48 16.47
N VAL A 21 -22.64 38.21 16.36
CA VAL A 21 -23.21 36.85 16.47
C VAL A 21 -23.30 36.16 15.10
N VAL A 22 -23.38 36.92 14.00
CA VAL A 22 -23.29 36.39 12.63
C VAL A 22 -21.84 36.12 12.20
N GLN A 23 -20.85 36.72 12.87
CA GLN A 23 -19.49 36.18 12.95
C GLN A 23 -19.44 34.95 13.88
N ALA A 24 -20.28 33.95 13.60
CA ALA A 24 -20.16 32.64 14.20
C ALA A 24 -18.75 32.14 13.90
N SER A 25 -17.95 32.08 14.97
CA SER A 25 -16.59 31.58 14.97
C SER A 25 -16.54 30.21 14.29
N GLY A 26 -16.08 30.16 13.04
CA GLY A 26 -15.76 28.88 12.39
C GLY A 26 -14.77 28.17 13.28
N GLN A 27 -15.19 27.09 13.96
CA GLN A 27 -14.33 26.40 14.88
C GLN A 27 -13.19 25.76 14.07
N MET A 28 -12.00 26.36 14.14
CA MET A 28 -10.83 25.87 13.41
C MET A 28 -10.43 24.49 13.94
N LYS A 29 -10.70 23.44 13.17
CA LYS A 29 -10.28 22.06 13.47
C LYS A 29 -9.00 21.74 12.73
N ARG A 30 -8.27 20.71 13.16
CA ARG A 30 -7.11 20.20 12.42
C ARG A 30 -7.55 19.15 11.42
N VAL A 31 -6.84 19.03 10.30
CA VAL A 31 -7.15 18.06 9.23
C VAL A 31 -7.33 16.64 9.76
N TYR A 32 -6.50 16.19 10.70
CA TYR A 32 -6.63 14.84 11.29
C TYR A 32 -7.94 14.63 12.08
N GLN A 33 -8.56 15.70 12.58
CA GLN A 33 -9.81 15.63 13.37
C GLN A 33 -11.04 15.53 12.47
N VAL A 34 -10.95 16.04 11.25
CA VAL A 34 -12.02 16.01 10.24
C VAL A 34 -11.68 15.05 9.10
N TRP A 35 -10.73 14.14 9.33
CA TRP A 35 -10.25 13.21 8.32
C TRP A 35 -11.33 12.20 7.94
N GLN A 36 -11.60 12.05 6.64
CA GLN A 36 -12.67 11.19 6.13
C GLN A 36 -12.27 9.71 5.96
N GLY A 37 -10.98 9.38 6.08
CA GLY A 37 -10.50 8.00 6.02
C GLY A 37 -10.59 7.28 7.38
N ASN A 38 -10.37 5.97 7.39
CA ASN A 38 -10.46 5.15 8.59
C ASN A 38 -9.15 5.12 9.39
N ASN A 39 -8.34 6.19 9.31
CA ASN A 39 -7.04 6.26 9.99
C ASN A 39 -7.20 6.61 11.47
N ILE A 40 -6.32 6.05 12.28
CA ILE A 40 -6.22 6.38 13.70
C ILE A 40 -5.04 7.33 13.88
N PHE A 41 -5.30 8.52 14.41
CA PHE A 41 -4.27 9.53 14.65
C PHE A 41 -3.86 9.55 16.12
N PHE A 42 -2.56 9.63 16.37
CA PHE A 42 -1.98 9.67 17.72
C PHE A 42 -0.98 10.82 17.89
N LEU A 43 -0.79 11.29 19.13
CA LEU A 43 -0.03 12.50 19.49
C LEU A 43 -0.37 13.72 18.62
N GLY A 44 -1.65 14.09 18.56
CA GLY A 44 -2.10 15.28 17.84
C GLY A 44 -1.86 15.24 16.33
N GLY A 45 -1.98 14.05 15.72
CA GLY A 45 -1.81 13.85 14.28
C GLY A 45 -0.36 13.64 13.82
N THR A 46 0.57 13.44 14.76
CA THR A 46 1.97 13.16 14.44
C THR A 46 2.16 11.73 13.91
N PHE A 47 1.46 10.78 14.53
CA PHE A 47 1.47 9.38 14.14
C PHE A 47 0.13 9.00 13.50
N ILE A 48 0.21 8.20 12.44
CA ILE A 48 -0.91 7.87 11.58
C ILE A 48 -0.91 6.36 11.41
N PHE A 49 -1.89 5.71 12.01
CA PHE A 49 -2.09 4.27 11.93
C PHE A 49 -3.27 3.93 11.01
N GLY A 50 -3.30 2.69 10.54
CA GLY A 50 -4.48 2.16 9.86
C GLY A 50 -5.55 1.71 10.87
N PRO A 51 -6.73 1.31 10.39
CA PRO A 51 -7.83 0.87 11.25
C PRO A 51 -7.47 -0.39 12.06
N ASP A 52 -6.58 -1.22 11.51
CA ASP A 52 -6.17 -2.49 12.11
C ASP A 52 -5.01 -2.33 13.10
N ALA A 53 -4.62 -1.12 13.52
CA ALA A 53 -3.44 -0.89 14.38
C ALA A 53 -3.34 -1.81 15.62
N LYS A 54 -4.48 -2.24 16.18
CA LYS A 54 -4.53 -3.14 17.34
C LYS A 54 -3.93 -4.53 17.06
N SER A 55 -3.97 -5.01 15.83
CA SER A 55 -3.37 -6.29 15.44
C SER A 55 -1.84 -6.30 15.63
N MET A 56 -1.19 -5.14 15.65
CA MET A 56 0.25 -5.03 15.90
C MET A 56 0.65 -5.62 17.26
N ILE A 57 -0.26 -5.62 18.24
CA ILE A 57 -0.01 -6.22 19.56
C ILE A 57 0.33 -7.70 19.38
N LEU A 58 -0.41 -8.42 18.52
CA LEU A 58 -0.12 -9.81 18.21
C LEU A 58 1.26 -9.96 17.56
N THR A 59 1.60 -9.11 16.59
CA THR A 59 2.92 -9.14 15.94
C THR A 59 4.06 -8.86 16.93
N ILE A 60 3.89 -7.90 17.83
CA ILE A 60 4.87 -7.60 18.89
C ILE A 60 5.04 -8.82 19.80
N LEU A 61 3.96 -9.47 20.22
CA LEU A 61 4.02 -10.67 21.06
C LEU A 61 4.72 -11.83 20.34
N LEU A 62 4.42 -12.06 19.06
CA LEU A 62 5.06 -13.08 18.23
C LEU A 62 6.58 -12.85 18.09
N ILE A 63 7.05 -11.60 18.18
CA ILE A 63 8.49 -11.29 18.11
C ILE A 63 9.13 -11.38 19.51
N VAL A 64 8.50 -10.77 20.52
CA VAL A 64 9.11 -10.60 21.85
C VAL A 64 9.11 -11.90 22.65
N ILE A 65 8.02 -12.68 22.62
CA ILE A 65 7.92 -13.91 23.44
C ILE A 65 9.04 -14.91 23.10
N PRO A 66 9.30 -15.27 21.83
CA PRO A 66 10.38 -16.19 21.50
C PRO A 66 11.76 -15.68 21.93
N VAL A 67 12.00 -14.37 21.83
CA VAL A 67 13.28 -13.76 22.24
C VAL A 67 13.43 -13.76 23.76
N VAL A 68 12.35 -13.50 24.51
CA VAL A 68 12.36 -13.61 25.97
C VAL A 68 12.61 -15.05 26.41
N LEU A 69 11.95 -16.04 25.78
CA LEU A 69 12.20 -17.46 26.05
C LEU A 69 13.65 -17.85 25.73
N PHE A 70 14.18 -17.37 24.61
CA PHE A 70 15.57 -17.57 24.23
C PHE A 70 16.52 -16.98 25.29
N ALA A 71 16.29 -15.74 25.72
CA ALA A 71 17.10 -15.03 26.70
C ALA A 71 17.03 -15.66 28.11
N ALA A 72 15.86 -16.17 28.49
CA ALA A 72 15.64 -16.76 29.81
C ALA A 72 16.17 -18.19 29.92
N PHE A 73 16.00 -19.03 28.89
CA PHE A 73 16.25 -20.47 29.02
C PHE A 73 17.42 -20.99 28.19
N VAL A 74 17.66 -20.42 27.01
CA VAL A 74 18.70 -20.90 26.10
C VAL A 74 20.01 -20.20 26.41
N SER A 75 19.97 -18.87 26.48
CA SER A 75 21.20 -18.09 26.63
C SER A 75 21.78 -18.12 28.03
N GLN A 76 20.99 -18.33 29.10
CA GLN A 76 21.55 -18.49 30.45
C GLN A 76 22.54 -19.66 30.49
N ARG A 77 22.20 -20.77 29.81
CA ARG A 77 23.09 -21.92 29.70
C ARG A 77 24.33 -21.60 28.87
N LEU A 78 24.15 -20.93 27.73
CA LEU A 78 25.27 -20.46 26.90
C LEU A 78 26.19 -19.48 27.66
N VAL A 79 25.64 -18.58 28.47
CA VAL A 79 26.40 -17.61 29.30
C VAL A 79 27.23 -18.27 30.38
N ASN A 80 26.71 -19.35 30.97
CA ASN A 80 27.43 -20.10 32.00
C ASN A 80 28.53 -20.99 31.40
N GLU A 81 28.39 -21.44 30.16
CA GLU A 81 29.33 -22.36 29.52
C GLU A 81 30.38 -21.67 28.62
N PHE A 82 30.03 -20.60 27.91
CA PHE A 82 31.01 -19.78 27.17
C PHE A 82 31.73 -18.84 28.13
N GLN A 83 32.93 -18.36 27.75
CA GLN A 83 33.58 -17.27 28.50
C GLN A 83 32.56 -16.14 28.70
N HIS A 84 32.37 -15.69 29.95
CA HIS A 84 31.23 -14.87 30.38
C HIS A 84 30.95 -13.66 29.45
N HIS A 85 31.98 -13.09 28.84
CA HIS A 85 31.85 -11.99 27.88
C HIS A 85 31.08 -12.37 26.60
N LEU A 86 31.27 -13.57 26.06
CA LEU A 86 30.68 -13.98 24.77
C LEU A 86 29.20 -14.35 24.91
N GLY A 87 28.82 -15.05 25.98
CA GLY A 87 27.42 -15.36 26.24
C GLY A 87 26.58 -14.11 26.48
N ASN A 88 27.08 -13.17 27.27
CA ASN A 88 26.40 -11.89 27.52
C ASN A 88 26.24 -11.08 26.23
N LEU A 89 27.24 -11.14 25.32
CA LEU A 89 27.16 -10.50 24.01
C LEU A 89 26.05 -11.11 23.14
N ILE A 90 25.88 -12.43 23.14
CA ILE A 90 24.82 -13.12 22.37
C ILE A 90 23.43 -12.63 22.80
N VAL A 91 23.20 -12.48 24.10
CA VAL A 91 21.93 -11.94 24.63
C VAL A 91 21.77 -10.47 24.29
N GLY A 92 22.81 -9.67 24.51
CA GLY A 92 22.81 -8.24 24.21
C GLY A 92 22.46 -7.96 22.75
N ILE A 93 23.07 -8.70 21.83
CA ILE A 93 22.76 -8.61 20.38
C ILE A 93 21.29 -8.94 20.12
N ALA A 94 20.76 -10.03 20.68
CA ALA A 94 19.37 -10.42 20.47
C ALA A 94 18.38 -9.35 20.96
N VAL A 95 18.63 -8.78 22.14
CA VAL A 95 17.77 -7.73 22.73
C VAL A 95 17.83 -6.44 21.91
N VAL A 96 19.03 -5.95 21.60
CA VAL A 96 19.20 -4.72 20.79
C VAL A 96 18.56 -4.90 19.41
N PHE A 97 18.76 -6.07 18.79
CA PHE A 97 18.21 -6.33 17.47
C PHE A 97 16.68 -6.44 17.51
N THR A 98 16.11 -7.00 18.59
CA THR A 98 14.65 -7.02 18.81
C THR A 98 14.09 -5.62 18.95
N ILE A 99 14.73 -4.75 19.74
CA ILE A 99 14.33 -3.33 19.86
C ILE A 99 14.35 -2.66 18.48
N TYR A 100 15.37 -2.94 17.67
CA TYR A 100 15.46 -2.43 16.30
C TYR A 100 14.32 -2.94 15.40
N VAL A 101 13.98 -4.24 15.44
CA VAL A 101 12.84 -4.80 14.70
C VAL A 101 11.52 -4.15 15.12
N ILE A 102 11.28 -3.99 16.43
CA ILE A 102 10.07 -3.34 16.95
C ILE A 102 10.02 -1.86 16.52
N PHE A 103 11.15 -1.16 16.54
CA PHE A 103 11.23 0.22 16.06
C PHE A 103 10.86 0.31 14.56
N LEU A 104 11.35 -0.59 13.72
CA LEU A 104 10.98 -0.64 12.30
C LEU A 104 9.50 -0.96 12.08
N LEU A 105 8.92 -1.87 12.88
CA LEU A 105 7.48 -2.15 12.87
C LEU A 105 6.68 -0.88 13.18
N LEU A 106 7.05 -0.16 14.23
CA LEU A 106 6.42 1.11 14.61
C LEU A 106 6.56 2.16 13.51
N LEU A 107 7.75 2.33 12.91
CA LEU A 107 7.98 3.25 11.79
C LEU A 107 7.17 2.92 10.54
N THR A 108 6.86 1.64 10.34
CA THR A 108 6.06 1.17 9.20
C THR A 108 4.58 1.43 9.43
N SER A 109 4.09 1.15 10.64
CA SER A 109 2.67 1.27 10.97
C SER A 109 2.21 2.70 11.26
N SER A 110 3.03 3.48 11.97
CA SER A 110 2.66 4.80 12.49
C SER A 110 2.92 5.97 11.53
N ARG A 111 3.25 5.66 10.27
CA ARG A 111 3.62 6.65 9.25
C ARG A 111 2.57 6.68 8.14
N ASP A 112 2.28 7.88 7.63
CA ASP A 112 1.55 8.06 6.37
C ASP A 112 2.18 7.20 5.25
N PRO A 113 1.45 6.22 4.68
CA PRO A 113 1.98 5.32 3.66
C PRO A 113 2.15 6.00 2.28
N GLY A 114 1.60 7.20 2.10
CA GLY A 114 1.57 7.90 0.82
C GLY A 114 0.16 8.27 0.40
N ILE A 115 -0.69 8.64 1.35
CA ILE A 115 -2.09 8.98 1.10
C ILE A 115 -2.17 10.14 0.10
N ILE A 116 -3.01 9.99 -0.93
CA ILE A 116 -3.34 11.06 -1.87
C ILE A 116 -4.47 11.91 -1.27
N PRO A 117 -4.35 13.25 -1.23
CA PRO A 117 -5.41 14.14 -0.77
C PRO A 117 -6.68 13.93 -1.60
N ARG A 118 -7.83 13.96 -0.92
CA ARG A 118 -9.15 13.91 -1.59
C ARG A 118 -9.43 15.25 -2.25
N ASN A 119 -10.01 15.23 -3.45
CA ASN A 119 -10.50 16.47 -4.05
C ASN A 119 -11.84 16.85 -3.41
N LYS A 120 -12.14 18.15 -3.35
CA LYS A 120 -13.46 18.65 -2.88
C LYS A 120 -14.55 18.49 -3.93
N ARG A 121 -14.16 18.45 -5.20
CA ARG A 121 -15.02 18.31 -6.36
C ARG A 121 -14.35 17.37 -7.37
N PRO A 122 -15.12 16.69 -8.23
CA PRO A 122 -14.53 15.93 -9.33
C PRO A 122 -13.61 16.82 -10.20
N PRO A 123 -12.56 16.25 -10.81
CA PRO A 123 -11.73 16.97 -11.77
C PRO A 123 -12.58 17.48 -12.93
N GLU A 124 -12.33 18.71 -13.36
CA GLU A 124 -12.89 19.24 -14.60
C GLU A 124 -12.30 18.46 -15.78
N LEU A 125 -13.14 18.14 -16.77
CA LEU A 125 -12.70 17.47 -17.99
C LEU A 125 -12.02 18.51 -18.87
N GLU A 126 -10.78 18.23 -19.30
CA GLU A 126 -10.09 19.04 -20.30
C GLU A 126 -10.77 18.80 -21.68
N ASP A 127 -10.80 19.80 -22.56
CA ASP A 127 -11.56 19.74 -23.84
C ASP A 127 -11.19 18.52 -24.72
N ASP A 128 -9.95 18.02 -24.63
CA ASP A 128 -9.47 16.81 -25.31
C ASP A 128 -10.08 15.50 -24.76
N ASP A 129 -10.49 15.46 -23.49
CA ASP A 129 -11.17 14.31 -22.89
C ASP A 129 -12.65 14.24 -23.32
N VAL A 130 -13.23 15.37 -23.72
CA VAL A 130 -14.65 15.50 -24.14
C VAL A 130 -14.86 15.04 -25.58
N SER A 131 -13.88 15.25 -26.46
CA SER A 131 -13.96 14.83 -27.86
C SER A 131 -13.99 13.31 -28.03
N ASN A 132 -13.32 12.55 -27.15
CA ASN A 132 -13.44 11.08 -27.08
C ASN A 132 -14.81 10.59 -26.55
N LEU A 133 -15.56 11.43 -25.84
CA LEU A 133 -16.86 11.09 -25.26
C LEU A 133 -18.02 11.27 -26.26
N SER A 134 -17.83 12.11 -27.28
CA SER A 134 -18.87 12.42 -28.27
C SER A 134 -19.30 11.26 -29.19
N TRP A 135 -18.64 10.11 -29.13
CA TRP A 135 -19.05 8.90 -29.87
C TRP A 135 -19.94 7.93 -29.07
N ALA A 136 -20.16 8.16 -27.78
CA ALA A 136 -21.05 7.34 -26.96
C ALA A 136 -22.37 8.08 -26.70
N GLY A 137 -23.35 7.87 -27.60
CA GLY A 137 -24.79 7.90 -27.33
C GLY A 137 -25.36 9.08 -26.52
N SER A 138 -26.02 9.99 -27.22
CA SER A 138 -26.88 11.04 -26.66
C SER A 138 -27.97 10.47 -25.73
N HIS A 139 -27.78 10.58 -24.40
CA HIS A 139 -28.86 10.63 -23.42
C HIS A 139 -28.45 11.57 -22.27
N GLY A 140 -29.25 12.62 -22.06
CA GLY A 140 -28.96 13.68 -21.10
C GLY A 140 -29.02 13.24 -19.64
N GLY A 141 -28.26 13.98 -18.81
CA GLY A 141 -28.40 13.98 -17.36
C GLY A 141 -27.17 13.48 -16.61
N LEU A 142 -26.46 14.42 -15.98
CA LEU A 142 -25.28 14.29 -15.13
C LEU A 142 -23.95 14.17 -15.90
N SER A 143 -23.08 15.18 -15.72
CA SER A 143 -21.68 15.17 -16.15
C SER A 143 -20.97 13.93 -15.57
N SER A 144 -20.97 12.84 -16.33
CA SER A 144 -20.37 11.58 -15.91
C SER A 144 -18.87 11.67 -16.17
N VAL A 145 -18.09 11.76 -15.11
CA VAL A 145 -16.63 11.72 -15.19
C VAL A 145 -16.22 10.38 -15.80
N PRO A 146 -15.46 10.35 -16.92
CA PRO A 146 -15.03 9.11 -17.54
C PRO A 146 -14.35 8.18 -16.53
N PRO A 147 -14.68 6.88 -16.50
CA PRO A 147 -14.14 5.95 -15.51
C PRO A 147 -12.62 5.74 -15.65
N PHE A 148 -12.08 6.07 -16.82
CA PHE A 148 -10.66 5.93 -17.15
C PHE A 148 -10.12 7.21 -17.80
N LYS A 149 -8.83 7.48 -17.55
CA LYS A 149 -8.05 8.50 -18.26
C LYS A 149 -6.71 7.89 -18.63
N ASP A 150 -6.19 8.17 -19.81
CA ASP A 150 -4.89 7.69 -20.25
C ASP A 150 -3.80 8.70 -19.87
N VAL A 151 -2.71 8.24 -19.28
CA VAL A 151 -1.60 9.08 -18.79
C VAL A 151 -0.28 8.50 -19.29
N ILE A 152 0.60 9.35 -19.81
CA ILE A 152 1.92 8.94 -20.30
C ILE A 152 2.90 8.84 -19.14
N VAL A 153 3.55 7.69 -18.99
CA VAL A 153 4.61 7.44 -18.00
C VAL A 153 5.81 6.80 -18.71
N ASN A 154 6.96 7.48 -18.68
CA ASN A 154 8.20 7.02 -19.32
C ASN A 154 8.03 6.61 -20.80
N GLY A 155 7.16 7.30 -21.54
CA GLY A 155 6.85 7.00 -22.95
C GLY A 155 5.79 5.92 -23.17
N TYR A 156 5.23 5.34 -22.10
CA TYR A 156 4.17 4.34 -22.18
C TYR A 156 2.82 4.93 -21.75
N ILE A 157 1.76 4.62 -22.49
CA ILE A 157 0.40 5.01 -22.13
C ILE A 157 -0.12 4.07 -21.05
N ILE A 158 -0.45 4.63 -19.88
CA ILE A 158 -1.02 3.91 -18.73
C ILE A 158 -2.44 4.42 -18.49
N ARG A 159 -3.40 3.50 -18.55
CA ARG A 159 -4.80 3.80 -18.23
C ARG A 159 -5.01 3.85 -16.72
N VAL A 160 -5.38 5.02 -16.20
CA VAL A 160 -5.71 5.23 -14.79
C VAL A 160 -7.21 5.21 -14.55
N LYS A 161 -7.63 4.77 -13.36
CA LYS A 161 -9.04 4.68 -12.96
C LYS A 161 -9.47 5.88 -12.13
N TYR A 162 -10.69 6.35 -12.33
CA TYR A 162 -11.32 7.30 -11.43
C TYR A 162 -11.65 6.66 -10.06
N CYS A 163 -11.50 7.42 -8.99
CA CYS A 163 -11.93 7.03 -7.65
C CYS A 163 -13.08 7.92 -7.21
N HIS A 164 -14.30 7.38 -7.16
CA HIS A 164 -15.48 8.12 -6.71
C HIS A 164 -15.37 8.55 -5.25
N THR A 165 -14.78 7.71 -4.39
CA THR A 165 -14.64 8.00 -2.95
C THR A 165 -13.69 9.17 -2.67
N CYS A 166 -12.58 9.28 -3.38
CA CYS A 166 -11.59 10.34 -3.20
C CYS A 166 -11.75 11.49 -4.23
N MET A 167 -12.70 11.36 -5.15
CA MET A 167 -13.00 12.29 -6.26
C MET A 167 -11.77 12.65 -7.11
N LEU A 168 -10.94 11.66 -7.45
CA LEU A 168 -9.72 11.89 -8.22
C LEU A 168 -9.45 10.77 -9.22
N TYR A 169 -8.79 11.10 -10.34
CA TYR A 169 -8.12 10.11 -11.16
C TYR A 169 -6.89 9.61 -10.41
N ARG A 170 -6.83 8.29 -10.16
CA ARG A 170 -5.75 7.68 -9.37
C ARG A 170 -4.44 7.89 -10.11
N PRO A 171 -3.42 8.54 -9.52
CA PRO A 171 -2.11 8.62 -10.17
C PRO A 171 -1.58 7.24 -10.55
N PRO A 172 -0.65 7.14 -11.51
CA PRO A 172 -0.03 5.85 -11.83
C PRO A 172 0.50 5.13 -10.59
N ARG A 173 0.27 3.81 -10.50
CA ARG A 173 0.59 2.96 -9.33
C ARG A 173 -0.19 3.28 -8.04
N CYS A 174 -1.15 4.21 -8.06
CA CYS A 174 -2.03 4.49 -6.92
C CYS A 174 -3.24 3.56 -6.93
N SER A 175 -3.62 3.06 -5.76
CA SER A 175 -4.86 2.30 -5.59
C SER A 175 -5.64 2.76 -4.37
N HIS A 176 -6.96 2.61 -4.43
CA HIS A 176 -7.84 2.87 -3.30
C HIS A 176 -7.93 1.61 -2.43
N CYS A 177 -7.57 1.74 -1.16
CA CYS A 177 -7.80 0.71 -0.15
C CYS A 177 -9.13 1.00 0.54
N SER A 178 -10.10 0.10 0.41
CA SER A 178 -11.41 0.21 1.06
C SER A 178 -11.33 0.12 2.58
N ILE A 179 -10.40 -0.69 3.11
CA ILE A 179 -10.21 -0.87 4.56
C ILE A 179 -9.77 0.44 5.20
N CYS A 180 -8.68 1.04 4.71
CA CYS A 180 -8.21 2.34 5.18
C CYS A 180 -9.08 3.50 4.69
N ASN A 181 -9.94 3.27 3.69
CA ASN A 181 -10.71 4.28 2.97
C ASN A 181 -9.82 5.42 2.46
N ASN A 182 -8.78 5.10 1.68
CA ASN A 182 -7.86 6.09 1.10
C ASN A 182 -7.25 5.62 -0.22
N CYS A 183 -6.97 6.56 -1.11
CA CYS A 183 -6.03 6.36 -2.21
C CYS A 183 -4.59 6.45 -1.70
N VAL A 184 -3.76 5.46 -1.98
CA VAL A 184 -2.36 5.38 -1.54
C VAL A 184 -1.44 5.33 -2.75
N ASP A 185 -0.45 6.23 -2.78
CA ASP A 185 0.60 6.32 -3.81
C ASP A 185 1.51 5.09 -3.76
N ARG A 186 1.84 4.55 -4.94
CA ARG A 186 2.59 3.30 -5.10
C ARG A 186 2.10 2.21 -4.15
N PHE A 187 0.79 1.95 -4.19
CA PHE A 187 0.14 1.00 -3.30
C PHE A 187 0.70 -0.41 -3.51
N ASP A 188 1.09 -1.04 -2.42
CA ASP A 188 1.59 -2.41 -2.42
C ASP A 188 0.51 -3.38 -1.93
N HIS A 189 0.09 -3.24 -0.67
CA HIS A 189 -0.99 -4.02 -0.08
C HIS A 189 -1.46 -3.36 1.22
N HIS A 190 -2.60 -3.80 1.75
CA HIS A 190 -2.95 -3.55 3.15
C HIS A 190 -2.43 -4.70 4.00
N CYS A 191 -1.62 -4.43 5.02
CA CYS A 191 -1.00 -5.46 5.85
C CYS A 191 -1.69 -5.55 7.21
N PRO A 192 -2.44 -6.62 7.51
CA PRO A 192 -3.06 -6.79 8.82
C PRO A 192 -2.04 -6.92 9.94
N TRP A 193 -0.85 -7.50 9.71
CA TRP A 193 0.18 -7.65 10.74
C TRP A 193 0.80 -6.33 11.18
N VAL A 194 0.89 -5.36 10.26
CA VAL A 194 1.36 -4.00 10.55
C VAL A 194 0.18 -3.09 10.92
N GLY A 195 -1.03 -3.46 10.56
CA GLY A 195 -2.25 -2.70 10.82
C GLY A 195 -2.42 -1.46 9.93
N GLN A 196 -1.77 -1.43 8.75
CA GLN A 196 -1.71 -0.26 7.87
C GLN A 196 -1.43 -0.65 6.41
N CYS A 197 -1.80 0.22 5.47
CA CYS A 197 -1.37 0.14 4.08
C CYS A 197 0.15 0.24 3.94
N ILE A 198 0.72 -0.59 3.07
CA ILE A 198 2.11 -0.47 2.62
C ILE A 198 2.09 0.25 1.28
N GLY A 199 2.82 1.36 1.20
CA GLY A 199 2.88 2.21 0.02
C GLY A 199 4.20 2.98 -0.07
N LYS A 200 4.24 3.99 -0.94
CA LYS A 200 5.46 4.73 -1.30
C LYS A 200 6.33 5.18 -0.12
N ARG A 201 5.72 5.64 0.98
CA ARG A 201 6.44 6.31 2.07
C ARG A 201 6.91 5.37 3.18
N ASN A 202 6.28 4.20 3.34
CA ASN A 202 6.62 3.25 4.40
C ASN A 202 7.16 1.91 3.87
N TYR A 203 7.11 1.64 2.56
CA TYR A 203 7.62 0.41 1.95
C TYR A 203 9.06 0.05 2.35
N ARG A 204 9.98 1.03 2.40
CA ARG A 204 11.35 0.79 2.86
C ARG A 204 11.40 0.30 4.31
N CYS A 205 10.61 0.91 5.20
CA CYS A 205 10.58 0.51 6.61
C CYS A 205 9.96 -0.89 6.73
N PHE A 206 8.92 -1.18 5.95
CA PHE A 206 8.32 -2.51 5.87
C PHE A 206 9.34 -3.57 5.45
N TYR A 207 10.06 -3.35 4.35
CA TYR A 207 11.06 -4.31 3.87
C TYR A 207 12.18 -4.52 4.90
N MET A 208 12.69 -3.44 5.50
CA MET A 208 13.69 -3.51 6.57
C MET A 208 13.16 -4.28 7.78
N PHE A 209 11.89 -4.07 8.15
CA PHE A 209 11.24 -4.79 9.24
C PHE A 209 11.17 -6.30 8.97
N VAL A 210 10.62 -6.71 7.83
CA VAL A 210 10.44 -8.12 7.50
C VAL A 210 11.80 -8.83 7.35
N SER A 211 12.75 -8.21 6.65
CA SER A 211 14.10 -8.78 6.50
C SER A 211 14.86 -8.88 7.83
N SER A 212 14.78 -7.85 8.70
CA SER A 212 15.40 -7.90 10.02
C SER A 212 14.73 -8.93 10.93
N ALA A 213 13.40 -9.09 10.83
CA ALA A 213 12.67 -10.14 11.53
C ALA A 213 13.09 -11.54 11.04
N THR A 214 13.31 -11.74 9.73
CA THR A 214 13.90 -12.98 9.21
C THR A 214 15.27 -13.26 9.83
N ILE A 215 16.16 -12.26 9.88
CA ILE A 215 17.50 -12.41 10.45
C ILE A 215 17.42 -12.72 11.95
N LEU A 216 16.53 -12.07 12.70
CA LEU A 216 16.34 -12.33 14.13
C LEU A 216 15.84 -13.77 14.36
N CYS A 217 14.93 -14.23 13.51
CA CYS A 217 14.42 -15.60 13.57
C CYS A 217 15.53 -16.62 13.30
N LEU A 218 16.35 -16.40 12.27
CA LEU A 218 17.52 -17.23 11.95
C LEU A 218 18.56 -17.22 13.07
N TYR A 219 18.78 -16.05 13.69
CA TYR A 219 19.68 -15.92 14.84
C TYR A 219 19.23 -16.82 15.99
N VAL A 220 17.96 -16.72 16.39
CA VAL A 220 17.40 -17.57 17.47
C VAL A 220 17.47 -19.05 17.09
N LEU A 221 17.12 -19.41 15.86
CA LEU A 221 17.21 -20.79 15.35
C LEU A 221 18.63 -21.35 15.49
N VAL A 222 19.65 -20.62 14.98
CA VAL A 222 21.04 -21.05 15.01
C VAL A 222 21.52 -21.25 16.44
N PHE A 223 21.27 -20.31 17.35
CA PHE A 223 21.75 -20.43 18.73
C PHE A 223 20.98 -21.49 19.54
N CYS A 224 19.72 -21.78 19.22
CA CYS A 224 19.01 -22.94 19.78
C CYS A 224 19.62 -24.26 19.30
N CYS A 225 19.97 -24.37 18.01
CA CYS A 225 20.67 -25.54 17.46
C CYS A 225 22.06 -25.72 18.09
N VAL A 226 22.82 -24.64 18.27
CA VAL A 226 24.11 -24.66 18.97
C VAL A 226 23.94 -25.13 20.40
N ASN A 227 22.95 -24.63 21.14
CA ASN A 227 22.66 -25.07 22.49
C ASN A 227 22.31 -26.58 22.57
N LEU A 228 21.48 -27.09 21.65
CA LEU A 228 21.19 -28.53 21.60
C LEU A 228 22.42 -29.37 21.27
N LYS A 229 23.22 -28.96 20.29
CA LYS A 229 24.46 -29.65 19.95
C LYS A 229 25.42 -29.71 21.15
N ARG A 230 25.53 -28.62 21.90
CA ARG A 230 26.33 -28.56 23.12
C ARG A 230 25.83 -29.54 24.19
N ILE A 231 24.52 -29.63 24.40
CA ILE A 231 23.93 -30.60 25.33
C ILE A 231 24.25 -32.03 24.90
N ILE A 232 24.12 -32.35 23.62
CA ILE A 232 24.50 -33.65 23.05
C ILE A 232 25.96 -33.97 23.34
N ASP A 233 26.86 -33.02 23.05
CA ASP A 233 28.30 -33.21 23.20
C ASP A 233 28.72 -33.34 24.69
N ILE A 234 28.05 -32.65 25.63
CA ILE A 234 28.38 -32.67 27.08
C ILE A 234 27.85 -33.92 27.78
N TYR A 235 26.62 -34.33 27.48
CA TYR A 235 25.98 -35.47 28.14
C TYR A 235 26.14 -36.77 27.36
N GLU A 236 26.84 -36.73 26.22
CA GLU A 236 27.02 -37.86 25.28
C GLU A 236 25.68 -38.55 24.95
N CYS A 237 24.63 -37.74 24.79
CA CYS A 237 23.27 -38.22 24.61
C CYS A 237 22.76 -38.05 23.18
N ASN A 238 21.67 -38.74 22.82
CA ASN A 238 21.02 -38.55 21.53
C ASN A 238 20.15 -37.27 21.49
N LEU A 239 19.67 -36.91 20.29
CA LEU A 239 18.87 -35.69 20.08
C LEU A 239 17.58 -35.66 20.91
N LEU A 240 16.90 -36.80 21.08
CA LEU A 240 15.65 -36.86 21.83
C LEU A 240 15.89 -36.55 23.32
N GLU A 241 16.94 -37.13 23.89
CA GLU A 241 17.35 -36.84 25.27
C GLU A 241 17.79 -35.38 25.44
N ALA A 242 18.50 -34.81 24.47
CA ALA A 242 18.88 -33.40 24.50
C ALA A 242 17.66 -32.47 24.45
N LEU A 243 16.65 -32.80 23.63
CA LEU A 243 15.37 -32.09 23.58
C LEU A 243 14.60 -32.20 24.89
N LEU A 244 14.59 -33.37 25.54
CA LEU A 244 13.98 -33.53 26.87
C LEU A 244 14.71 -32.73 27.96
N LYS A 245 16.03 -32.56 27.84
CA LYS A 245 16.83 -31.71 28.74
C LYS A 245 16.64 -30.21 28.46
N SER A 246 16.30 -29.81 27.23
CA SER A 246 16.04 -28.42 26.87
C SER A 246 14.80 -28.29 25.97
N PRO A 247 13.59 -28.50 26.52
CA PRO A 247 12.35 -28.50 25.74
C PRO A 247 12.09 -27.13 25.10
N VAL A 248 12.50 -26.04 25.76
CA VAL A 248 12.38 -24.68 25.22
C VAL A 248 13.19 -24.51 23.93
N SER A 249 14.40 -25.08 23.84
CA SER A 249 15.20 -25.03 22.60
C SER A 249 14.48 -25.77 21.47
N GLY A 250 13.88 -26.93 21.76
CA GLY A 250 13.08 -27.69 20.79
C GLY A 250 11.86 -26.91 20.28
N ILE A 251 11.09 -26.31 21.20
CA ILE A 251 9.93 -25.48 20.87
C ILE A 251 10.35 -24.28 20.01
N LEU A 252 11.42 -23.59 20.39
CA LEU A 252 11.92 -22.43 19.64
C LEU A 252 12.46 -22.83 18.26
N ILE A 253 13.13 -23.96 18.11
CA ILE A 253 13.57 -24.47 16.80
C ILE A 253 12.36 -24.75 15.91
N LEU A 254 11.35 -25.46 16.42
CA LEU A 254 10.14 -25.73 15.65
C LEU A 254 9.44 -24.43 15.25
N TYR A 255 9.25 -23.51 16.20
CA TYR A 255 8.64 -22.21 15.96
C TYR A 255 9.40 -21.41 14.90
N THR A 256 10.71 -21.23 15.10
CA THR A 256 11.55 -20.43 14.19
C THR A 256 11.67 -21.08 12.81
N PHE A 257 11.75 -22.40 12.73
CA PHE A 257 11.71 -23.12 11.46
C PHE A 257 10.44 -22.79 10.66
N VAL A 258 9.26 -22.91 11.28
CA VAL A 258 7.99 -22.58 10.64
C VAL A 258 7.94 -21.10 10.24
N VAL A 259 8.31 -20.19 11.15
CA VAL A 259 8.27 -18.75 10.90
C VAL A 259 9.22 -18.31 9.79
N VAL A 260 10.41 -18.92 9.66
CA VAL A 260 11.37 -18.62 8.59
C VAL A 260 10.77 -18.89 7.21
N TRP A 261 9.97 -19.94 7.03
CA TRP A 261 9.31 -20.20 5.74
C TRP A 261 8.35 -19.05 5.35
N PHE A 262 7.55 -18.57 6.30
CA PHE A 262 6.61 -17.47 6.03
C PHE A 262 7.32 -16.12 5.87
N VAL A 263 8.10 -15.71 6.88
CA VAL A 263 8.71 -14.38 6.91
C VAL A 263 9.92 -14.30 5.98
N GLY A 264 10.72 -15.37 5.89
CA GLY A 264 11.83 -15.47 4.93
C GLY A 264 11.34 -15.58 3.48
N GLY A 265 10.28 -16.35 3.23
CA GLY A 265 9.61 -16.36 1.92
C GLY A 265 9.09 -14.98 1.51
N LEU A 266 8.46 -14.25 2.44
CA LEU A 266 8.02 -12.87 2.22
C LEU A 266 9.21 -11.93 1.93
N THR A 267 10.31 -12.04 2.67
CA THR A 267 11.55 -11.29 2.39
C THR A 267 12.08 -11.58 0.99
N GLY A 268 12.12 -12.85 0.59
CA GLY A 268 12.54 -13.25 -0.76
C GLY A 268 11.64 -12.68 -1.85
N PHE A 269 10.33 -12.78 -1.67
CA PHE A 269 9.34 -12.23 -2.60
C PHE A 269 9.47 -10.71 -2.74
N HIS A 270 9.57 -9.96 -1.64
CA HIS A 270 9.76 -8.51 -1.72
C HIS A 270 11.13 -8.12 -2.28
N THR A 271 12.15 -8.95 -2.10
CA THR A 271 13.45 -8.75 -2.76
C THR A 271 13.29 -8.86 -4.28
N TYR A 272 12.56 -9.87 -4.78
CA TYR A 272 12.22 -9.97 -6.20
C TYR A 272 11.45 -8.74 -6.71
N LEU A 273 10.44 -8.27 -5.96
CA LEU A 273 9.67 -7.07 -6.33
C LEU A 273 10.53 -5.80 -6.39
N ILE A 274 11.47 -5.64 -5.45
CA ILE A 274 12.44 -4.55 -5.46
C ILE A 274 13.33 -4.64 -6.71
N CYS A 275 13.88 -5.83 -6.99
CA CYS A 275 14.74 -6.05 -8.15
C CYS A 275 14.00 -5.78 -9.48
N SER A 276 12.71 -6.05 -9.55
CA SER A 276 11.88 -5.84 -10.75
C SER A 276 11.15 -4.48 -10.78
N ASN A 277 11.28 -3.63 -9.75
CA ASN A 277 10.52 -2.39 -9.52
C ASN A 277 9.00 -2.57 -9.67
N GLN A 278 8.45 -3.62 -9.07
CA GLN A 278 7.02 -3.89 -9.03
C GLN A 278 6.50 -3.74 -7.61
N THR A 279 5.23 -3.38 -7.46
CA THR A 279 4.51 -3.59 -6.21
C THR A 279 3.85 -4.97 -6.20
N THR A 280 3.49 -5.47 -5.02
CA THR A 280 2.70 -6.70 -4.88
C THR A 280 1.40 -6.60 -5.69
N TYR A 281 0.72 -5.46 -5.62
CA TYR A 281 -0.50 -5.19 -6.38
C TYR A 281 -0.30 -5.29 -7.89
N GLU A 282 0.79 -4.73 -8.42
CA GLU A 282 1.14 -4.81 -9.84
C GLU A 282 1.44 -6.26 -10.25
N ASN A 283 2.26 -6.96 -9.46
CA ASN A 283 2.64 -8.34 -9.73
C ASN A 283 1.44 -9.32 -9.69
N PHE A 284 0.40 -9.04 -8.90
CA PHE A 284 -0.79 -9.91 -8.87
C PHE A 284 -1.87 -9.51 -9.88
N ARG A 285 -2.03 -8.21 -10.18
CA ARG A 285 -3.20 -7.73 -10.95
C ARG A 285 -2.88 -7.26 -12.36
N TYR A 286 -1.64 -6.84 -12.60
CA TYR A 286 -1.22 -6.21 -13.85
C TYR A 286 -0.01 -6.88 -14.46
N ARG A 287 0.29 -8.13 -14.06
CA ARG A 287 1.49 -8.90 -14.46
C ARG A 287 2.01 -8.41 -15.80
N TYR A 288 3.25 -7.94 -15.79
CA TYR A 288 3.91 -7.44 -17.00
C TYR A 288 4.27 -8.59 -17.96
N ASP A 289 3.46 -9.66 -18.02
CA ASP A 289 3.68 -10.85 -18.83
C ASP A 289 3.72 -10.45 -20.31
N GLY A 290 4.91 -10.51 -20.90
CA GLY A 290 5.18 -10.06 -22.27
C GLY A 290 5.23 -8.54 -22.48
N LYS A 291 5.01 -7.71 -21.43
CA LYS A 291 5.03 -6.24 -21.51
C LYS A 291 6.26 -5.67 -20.81
N ILE A 292 6.85 -4.61 -21.36
CA ILE A 292 7.98 -3.92 -20.71
C ILE A 292 7.48 -3.24 -19.44
N ASN A 293 8.13 -3.48 -18.28
CA ASN A 293 7.84 -2.72 -17.06
C ASN A 293 8.41 -1.29 -17.21
N PRO A 294 7.56 -0.24 -17.33
CA PRO A 294 8.01 1.14 -17.56
C PRO A 294 8.78 1.73 -16.38
N TYR A 295 8.74 1.10 -15.20
CA TYR A 295 9.42 1.56 -13.99
C TYR A 295 10.74 0.82 -13.73
N SER A 296 11.05 -0.26 -14.45
CA SER A 296 12.28 -1.00 -14.21
C SER A 296 13.45 -0.37 -14.95
N HIS A 297 14.51 -0.04 -14.21
CA HIS A 297 15.77 0.50 -14.74
C HIS A 297 16.96 -0.46 -14.56
N GLY A 298 16.67 -1.73 -14.25
CA GLY A 298 17.64 -2.76 -13.90
C GLY A 298 17.80 -2.93 -12.39
N CYS A 299 18.08 -4.17 -11.96
CA CYS A 299 18.07 -4.60 -10.56
C CYS A 299 18.80 -3.63 -9.60
N GLY A 300 20.07 -3.29 -9.87
CA GLY A 300 20.85 -2.41 -9.00
C GLY A 300 20.29 -0.99 -8.89
N ARG A 301 19.77 -0.43 -10.00
CA ARG A 301 19.15 0.92 -9.99
C ARG A 301 17.82 0.89 -9.24
N ASN A 302 17.02 -0.15 -9.41
CA ASN A 302 15.76 -0.34 -8.70
C ASN A 302 16.00 -0.45 -7.18
N VAL A 303 17.00 -1.25 -6.76
CA VAL A 303 17.41 -1.36 -5.35
C VAL A 303 17.83 0.00 -4.79
N LYS A 304 18.67 0.75 -5.52
CA LYS A 304 19.10 2.11 -5.13
C LYS A 304 17.91 3.05 -4.97
N GLU A 305 17.00 3.04 -5.92
CA GLU A 305 15.79 3.88 -5.91
C GLU A 305 14.89 3.55 -4.71
N ILE A 306 14.66 2.28 -4.41
CA ILE A 306 13.68 1.88 -3.39
C ILE A 306 14.25 1.97 -1.97
N LEU A 307 15.49 1.52 -1.76
CA LEU A 307 16.07 1.42 -0.42
C LEU A 307 16.90 2.64 -0.03
N PHE A 308 17.55 3.29 -0.98
CA PHE A 308 18.54 4.33 -0.68
C PHE A 308 18.10 5.75 -1.08
N SER A 309 16.96 5.92 -1.74
CA SER A 309 16.43 7.24 -2.03
C SER A 309 15.81 7.93 -0.81
N ARG A 310 15.60 9.24 -0.93
CA ARG A 310 14.91 10.03 0.09
C ARG A 310 13.43 9.66 0.10
N ILE A 311 12.90 9.31 1.27
CA ILE A 311 11.43 9.20 1.44
C ILE A 311 10.83 10.56 1.10
N PRO A 312 9.83 10.65 0.18
CA PRO A 312 9.20 11.91 -0.19
C PRO A 312 8.55 12.60 1.01
N LYS A 313 8.01 13.82 0.88
CA LYS A 313 7.18 14.45 1.92
C LYS A 313 5.73 13.95 1.84
N SER A 314 4.98 14.09 2.94
CA SER A 314 3.54 13.74 2.95
C SER A 314 2.83 14.70 2.01
N LYS A 315 1.87 14.20 1.23
CA LYS A 315 1.01 15.06 0.41
C LYS A 315 -0.10 15.74 1.23
N ASN A 316 -0.32 15.25 2.47
CA ASN A 316 -1.27 15.81 3.41
C ASN A 316 -0.54 16.46 4.58
N ASP A 317 -0.90 17.70 4.92
CA ASP A 317 -0.56 18.28 6.22
C ASP A 317 -1.71 18.01 7.21
N PHE A 318 -1.63 16.88 7.91
CA PHE A 318 -2.65 16.45 8.85
C PHE A 318 -2.81 17.39 10.05
N ARG A 319 -1.82 18.26 10.32
CA ARG A 319 -1.82 19.15 11.48
C ARG A 319 -2.22 20.58 11.12
N ALA A 320 -2.39 20.88 9.83
CA ALA A 320 -2.94 22.14 9.35
C ALA A 320 -4.34 22.41 9.94
N LYS A 321 -4.65 23.69 10.16
CA LYS A 321 -5.97 24.13 10.62
C LYS A 321 -6.88 24.34 9.40
N VAL A 322 -8.14 23.95 9.54
CA VAL A 322 -9.19 24.06 8.52
C VAL A 322 -10.49 24.50 9.17
N GLU A 323 -11.29 25.26 8.41
CA GLU A 323 -12.66 25.63 8.79
C GLU A 323 -13.60 24.43 8.63
N GLU A 324 -14.48 24.23 9.61
CA GLU A 324 -15.37 23.07 9.71
C GLU A 324 -16.38 22.97 8.55
N ASP A 325 -16.83 24.11 8.02
CA ASP A 325 -17.86 24.20 6.96
C ASP A 325 -17.38 23.69 5.59
N VAL A 326 -16.08 23.40 5.45
CA VAL A 326 -15.45 22.97 4.21
C VAL A 326 -15.44 21.44 4.02
N TYR A 327 -15.74 20.66 5.08
CA TYR A 327 -15.66 19.18 5.05
C TYR A 327 -16.96 18.44 5.37
N LEU A 328 -18.03 19.17 5.75
CA LEU A 328 -19.38 18.64 5.87
C LEU A 328 -20.12 18.87 4.53
N PHE A 329 -20.49 17.75 3.86
CA PHE A 329 -21.37 17.59 2.69
C PHE A 329 -20.76 17.44 1.28
N PRO A 330 -21.31 16.55 0.42
CA PRO A 330 -22.34 15.53 0.67
C PRO A 330 -21.81 14.09 0.54
N SER A 331 -22.05 13.30 1.59
CA SER A 331 -22.40 11.90 1.44
C SER A 331 -23.63 11.80 0.55
N LEU A 332 -23.47 11.31 -0.68
CA LEU A 332 -24.62 10.81 -1.45
C LEU A 332 -25.13 9.57 -0.73
N SER A 333 -26.24 9.74 0.00
CA SER A 333 -27.08 8.66 0.50
C SER A 333 -27.70 7.94 -0.70
N PHE A 334 -27.04 6.88 -1.19
CA PHE A 334 -27.73 5.85 -1.95
C PHE A 334 -28.37 4.87 -0.97
N GLY A 335 -29.60 4.48 -1.26
CA GLY A 335 -30.57 3.97 -0.30
C GLY A 335 -30.11 2.81 0.58
N ARG A 336 -30.59 2.87 1.82
CA ARG A 336 -30.62 1.81 2.81
C ARG A 336 -31.42 0.63 2.27
N ALA A 337 -30.75 -0.34 1.65
CA ALA A 337 -31.28 -1.68 1.47
C ALA A 337 -30.91 -2.50 2.71
N ILE A 338 -31.93 -2.99 3.39
CA ILE A 338 -31.89 -3.80 4.61
C ILE A 338 -31.04 -5.05 4.36
N SER A 339 -30.05 -5.32 5.22
CA SER A 339 -29.46 -6.65 5.35
C SER A 339 -29.41 -7.01 6.83
N GLN A 340 -30.06 -8.11 7.16
CA GLN A 340 -30.12 -8.70 8.49
C GLN A 340 -28.76 -9.27 8.88
N ASP A 341 -28.37 -9.01 10.12
CA ASP A 341 -27.30 -9.69 10.83
C ASP A 341 -27.42 -11.21 10.71
N THR A 342 -26.31 -11.87 10.34
CA THR A 342 -25.88 -13.08 11.04
C THR A 342 -24.36 -13.15 11.04
N ALA A 343 -23.80 -13.09 12.25
CA ALA A 343 -22.41 -13.40 12.53
C ALA A 343 -22.08 -14.83 12.09
N LYS A 344 -21.01 -14.98 11.30
CA LYS A 344 -20.21 -16.21 11.19
C LYS A 344 -18.78 -15.86 10.80
N THR A 345 -17.86 -16.19 11.69
CA THR A 345 -16.44 -16.37 11.43
C THR A 345 -16.23 -17.45 10.38
N SER A 346 -15.64 -17.10 9.24
CA SER A 346 -14.84 -18.02 8.41
C SER A 346 -13.82 -17.25 7.58
N PHE A 347 -12.59 -17.77 7.63
CA PHE A 347 -11.54 -17.53 6.65
C PHE A 347 -12.09 -17.94 5.28
N ASP A 348 -12.04 -17.07 4.26
CA ASP A 348 -12.16 -17.51 2.87
C ASP A 348 -11.26 -16.67 1.94
N LEU A 349 -10.38 -17.40 1.26
CA LEU A 349 -9.69 -17.00 0.05
C LEU A 349 -10.74 -16.89 -1.08
N GLU A 350 -10.94 -15.70 -1.62
CA GLU A 350 -11.64 -15.55 -2.90
C GLU A 350 -10.61 -15.24 -4.00
N MET A 351 -9.99 -16.31 -4.49
CA MET A 351 -9.31 -16.38 -5.77
C MET A 351 -10.28 -16.94 -6.81
N GLY A 352 -10.50 -16.19 -7.89
CA GLY A 352 -10.89 -16.73 -9.19
C GLY A 352 -12.39 -16.75 -9.51
N GLY A 353 -12.73 -16.07 -10.61
CA GLY A 353 -13.86 -16.43 -11.46
C GLY A 353 -15.02 -15.43 -11.50
N LYS A 354 -15.14 -14.70 -12.63
CA LYS A 354 -16.39 -14.27 -13.32
C LYS A 354 -16.49 -12.83 -13.84
N CYS A 355 -15.42 -12.04 -13.87
CA CYS A 355 -15.45 -10.75 -14.58
C CYS A 355 -14.45 -10.69 -15.75
N HIS A 356 -14.01 -11.85 -16.25
CA HIS A 356 -12.90 -11.96 -17.20
C HIS A 356 -13.13 -12.96 -18.35
N GLU A 357 -14.37 -13.37 -18.62
CA GLU A 357 -14.71 -14.10 -19.86
C GLU A 357 -15.38 -13.16 -20.88
N LEU A 358 -16.33 -12.33 -20.47
CA LEU A 358 -17.15 -11.57 -21.43
C LEU A 358 -16.55 -10.25 -21.94
N ALA A 359 -15.50 -9.70 -21.31
CA ALA A 359 -14.93 -8.39 -21.70
C ALA A 359 -13.50 -8.45 -22.26
N SER A 360 -12.82 -9.59 -22.12
CA SER A 360 -11.46 -9.78 -22.65
C SER A 360 -11.45 -10.44 -24.03
N GLU A 361 -12.42 -11.30 -24.36
CA GLU A 361 -12.55 -11.85 -25.72
C GLU A 361 -12.95 -10.75 -26.73
N GLU A 362 -13.81 -9.81 -26.34
CA GLU A 362 -14.24 -8.71 -27.23
C GLU A 362 -13.17 -7.62 -27.46
N LEU A 363 -12.20 -7.45 -26.54
CA LEU A 363 -11.14 -6.45 -26.68
C LEU A 363 -9.91 -6.99 -27.45
N GLU A 364 -9.64 -8.29 -27.38
CA GLU A 364 -8.60 -8.94 -28.20
C GLU A 364 -8.99 -9.00 -29.68
N ASP A 365 -10.27 -9.24 -29.99
CA ASP A 365 -10.81 -9.20 -31.36
C ASP A 365 -10.72 -7.81 -32.01
N ALA A 366 -10.90 -6.74 -31.21
CA ALA A 366 -10.80 -5.36 -31.71
C ALA A 366 -9.35 -4.91 -31.93
N GLN A 367 -8.40 -5.36 -31.11
CA GLN A 367 -6.99 -5.00 -31.24
C GLN A 367 -6.28 -5.76 -32.38
N SER A 368 -6.75 -6.97 -32.74
CA SER A 368 -6.21 -7.72 -33.89
C SER A 368 -6.58 -7.10 -35.25
N GLN A 369 -7.79 -6.53 -35.35
CA GLN A 369 -8.26 -5.84 -36.57
C GLN A 369 -7.55 -4.49 -36.81
N ILE A 370 -7.12 -3.79 -35.76
CA ILE A 370 -6.35 -2.54 -35.90
C ILE A 370 -4.92 -2.82 -36.39
N ASN A 371 -4.31 -3.92 -35.94
CA ASN A 371 -2.93 -4.26 -36.32
C ASN A 371 -2.80 -4.84 -37.74
N SER A 372 -3.83 -5.51 -38.28
CA SER A 372 -3.80 -6.05 -39.65
C SER A 372 -3.98 -4.96 -40.72
N VAL A 373 -4.73 -3.90 -40.43
CA VAL A 373 -4.94 -2.76 -41.33
C VAL A 373 -3.68 -1.87 -41.41
N VAL A 374 -3.00 -1.63 -40.30
CA VAL A 374 -1.76 -0.82 -40.25
C VAL A 374 -0.57 -1.52 -40.95
N VAL A 375 -0.58 -2.85 -41.05
CA VAL A 375 0.46 -3.61 -41.76
C VAL A 375 0.25 -3.60 -43.28
N LEU A 376 -0.99 -3.56 -43.77
CA LEU A 376 -1.29 -3.46 -45.21
C LEU A 376 -0.93 -2.09 -45.81
N GLU A 377 -1.05 -1.00 -45.05
CA GLU A 377 -0.68 0.35 -45.51
C GLU A 377 0.84 0.57 -45.61
N ARG A 378 1.65 -0.18 -44.84
CA ARG A 378 3.12 -0.03 -44.86
C ARG A 378 3.82 -0.77 -46.01
N CYS A 379 3.17 -1.73 -46.66
CA CYS A 379 3.77 -2.45 -47.81
C CYS A 379 3.62 -1.72 -49.16
N ALA A 380 2.84 -0.63 -49.23
CA ALA A 380 2.52 0.04 -50.50
C ALA A 380 3.44 1.22 -50.87
N THR A 381 4.48 1.54 -50.09
CA THR A 381 5.35 2.70 -50.37
C THR A 381 6.83 2.38 -50.26
N GLN A 382 7.50 2.13 -51.42
CA GLN A 382 8.80 2.73 -51.82
C GLN A 382 9.31 2.19 -53.19
N PRO A 383 10.20 2.94 -53.91
CA PRO A 383 10.18 3.06 -55.36
C PRO A 383 11.26 2.30 -56.16
N LEU A 384 11.05 2.33 -57.47
CA LEU A 384 11.81 1.79 -58.61
C LEU A 384 13.31 2.18 -58.65
N HIS A 385 14.20 1.24 -58.98
CA HIS A 385 15.54 1.53 -59.53
C HIS A 385 15.99 0.50 -60.57
N THR A 386 16.34 0.99 -61.75
CA THR A 386 16.87 0.32 -62.94
C THR A 386 18.40 0.14 -62.87
N SER A 387 18.95 -0.94 -63.46
CA SER A 387 20.28 -0.97 -64.13
C SER A 387 20.68 -2.35 -64.69
N LEU A 388 20.85 -2.38 -66.02
CA LEU A 388 21.77 -3.13 -66.91
C LEU A 388 22.57 -4.38 -66.43
N GLY A 389 22.30 -5.50 -67.12
CA GLY A 389 23.21 -6.30 -67.98
C GLY A 389 24.63 -6.70 -67.53
N SER A 390 24.93 -8.01 -67.58
CA SER A 390 25.92 -8.58 -68.53
C SER A 390 25.97 -10.12 -68.49
N PHE A 391 26.14 -10.66 -69.69
CA PHE A 391 26.45 -12.01 -70.17
C PHE A 391 27.49 -12.83 -69.38
N LYS A 392 27.30 -14.16 -69.40
CA LYS A 392 28.36 -15.14 -69.68
C LYS A 392 27.78 -16.45 -70.28
N GLU A 393 28.43 -16.89 -71.37
CA GLU A 393 28.29 -18.14 -72.14
C GLU A 393 26.97 -18.28 -72.93
N THR A 394 26.93 -18.25 -74.26
CA THR A 394 27.94 -18.46 -75.34
C THR A 394 28.20 -17.25 -76.22
#